data_AF-A0AAN6JBM7-F1
#
_entry.id   AF-A0AAN6JBM7-F1
#
_cell.length_a   1.000
_cell.length_b   1.000
_cell.length_c   1.000
_cell.angle_alpha   90.00
_cell.angle_beta   90.00
_cell.angle_gamma   90.00
#
_symmetry.space_group_name_H-M   'P 1'
#
loop_
_entity.id
_entity.type
_entity.pdbx_description
1 polymer ?
#
loop_
_entity_poly.entity_id
_entity_poly.type
_entity_poly.pdbx_seq_one_letter_code
_entity_poly.pdbx_strand_id
1 'polypeptide(L)'
;MPQDATNQMQALTNSLEECGPALSSIRLQLDDVWNGSNSALARCENRVNIVKHALVDITDRLRRLGNTFVAREQHLEQRCDDIKADLQRSQRDVDQLTQSLSVATHRGDELQRRLEDAKDDLCYANRRFTEGEQTVQDLKTQLRNANRRIEVLTDAAAVPPTSRPPPASPTLPVPPSGGGHGRPSTDSGFSEIPTAAATDPADRQRQNIAYGVLLAAISDFDAGNFATADPKFADVQTMVRNLPSALRHNFNTTSIAYYRTVCCAEIGNNREAETKLTEFLQSHDQAAASQKAHITHLLARTRVKLGRLDSALEHSCSAVGQWYEIDSSCDRYYDAVALLARIFHLQVKPARALAVINQCPENKKDYVRNKYATLRVPSTTATAPAPTAAVPALVPIPATLATGWQRPTRPQVPAFTRPPRSTVGSTVSGTSATSTASKRAERYKQLPLLFRIALT
;
A
#
# COMPACT_ATOMS: atom_id res chain seq x y z
N MET A 1 23.34 20.79 -6.37
CA MET A 1 24.26 21.60 -5.56
C MET A 1 23.46 22.54 -4.66
N PRO A 2 23.99 23.04 -3.54
CA PRO A 2 23.40 24.21 -2.89
C PRO A 2 23.42 25.40 -3.86
N GLN A 3 22.43 26.27 -3.73
CA GLN A 3 22.25 27.39 -4.66
C GLN A 3 23.45 28.35 -4.64
N ASP A 4 24.03 28.57 -3.46
CA ASP A 4 25.18 29.46 -3.29
C ASP A 4 26.45 28.98 -4.01
N ALA A 5 26.83 27.69 -3.88
CA ALA A 5 27.95 27.14 -4.67
C ALA A 5 27.70 27.20 -6.19
N THR A 6 26.43 27.15 -6.62
CA THR A 6 26.05 27.30 -8.03
C THR A 6 26.25 28.75 -8.49
N ASN A 7 25.85 29.72 -7.66
CA ASN A 7 26.10 31.15 -7.90
C ASN A 7 27.61 31.47 -7.93
N GLN A 8 28.39 30.88 -7.02
CA GLN A 8 29.85 31.06 -6.96
C GLN A 8 30.56 30.49 -8.21
N MET A 9 30.14 29.33 -8.72
CA MET A 9 30.65 28.78 -9.99
C MET A 9 30.24 29.64 -11.20
N GLN A 10 29.03 30.21 -11.22
CA GLN A 10 28.64 31.14 -12.28
C GLN A 10 29.49 32.41 -12.25
N ALA A 11 29.71 32.99 -11.06
CA ALA A 11 30.58 34.17 -10.92
C ALA A 11 32.02 33.89 -11.34
N LEU A 12 32.58 32.72 -11.00
CA LEU A 12 33.88 32.25 -11.48
C LEU A 12 33.94 32.13 -13.01
N THR A 13 32.86 31.66 -13.63
CA THR A 13 32.75 31.54 -15.10
C THR A 13 32.79 32.93 -15.74
N ASN A 14 32.00 33.88 -15.23
CA ASN A 14 31.97 35.25 -15.73
C ASN A 14 33.34 35.95 -15.61
N SER A 15 34.01 35.88 -14.44
CA SER A 15 35.35 36.47 -14.27
C SER A 15 36.41 35.83 -15.19
N LEU A 16 36.23 34.57 -15.59
CA LEU A 16 37.12 33.89 -16.55
C LEU A 16 36.84 34.32 -18.01
N GLU A 17 35.58 34.56 -18.37
CA GLU A 17 35.20 35.08 -19.70
C GLU A 17 35.76 36.50 -19.93
N GLU A 18 35.79 37.36 -18.91
CA GLU A 18 36.38 38.71 -18.98
C GLU A 18 37.89 38.71 -19.31
N CYS A 19 38.62 37.69 -18.88
CA CYS A 19 40.03 37.51 -19.26
C CYS A 19 40.23 37.25 -20.76
N GLY A 20 39.25 36.67 -21.46
CA GLY A 20 39.36 36.28 -22.88
C GLY A 20 39.63 37.48 -23.81
N PRO A 21 38.77 38.51 -23.84
CA PRO A 21 39.00 39.75 -24.59
C PRO A 21 40.23 40.54 -24.10
N ALA A 22 40.52 40.48 -22.80
CA ALA A 22 41.67 41.15 -22.20
C ALA A 22 43.01 40.52 -22.67
N LEU A 23 43.10 39.19 -22.80
CA LEU A 23 44.26 38.54 -23.40
C LEU A 23 44.30 38.71 -24.93
N SER A 24 43.16 38.55 -25.62
CA SER A 24 43.10 38.55 -27.09
C SER A 24 43.59 39.85 -27.72
N SER A 25 43.18 41.01 -27.19
CA SER A 25 43.67 42.29 -27.70
C SER A 25 45.03 42.73 -27.10
N ILE A 26 45.60 42.05 -26.09
CA ILE A 26 47.03 42.26 -25.73
C ILE A 26 47.88 41.68 -26.86
N ARG A 27 47.56 40.45 -27.30
CA ARG A 27 48.22 39.79 -28.42
C ARG A 27 48.15 40.61 -29.71
N LEU A 28 47.01 41.23 -30.02
CA LEU A 28 46.85 42.11 -31.20
C LEU A 28 47.58 43.47 -31.08
N GLN A 29 47.93 43.91 -29.87
CA GLN A 29 48.63 45.18 -29.63
C GLN A 29 50.14 44.99 -29.44
N LEU A 30 50.64 43.75 -29.45
CA LEU A 30 52.04 43.45 -29.13
C LEU A 30 53.00 43.99 -30.20
N ASP A 31 52.62 43.90 -31.48
CA ASP A 31 53.42 44.43 -32.59
C ASP A 31 53.45 45.97 -32.59
N ASP A 32 52.34 46.64 -32.25
CA ASP A 32 52.30 48.09 -32.06
C ASP A 32 53.24 48.54 -30.92
N VAL A 33 53.31 47.77 -29.82
CA VAL A 33 54.22 48.03 -28.70
C VAL A 33 55.67 47.81 -29.12
N TRP A 34 55.96 46.73 -29.84
CA TRP A 34 57.29 46.42 -30.37
C TRP A 34 57.81 47.53 -31.31
N ASN A 35 56.91 48.10 -32.12
CA ASN A 35 57.18 49.24 -32.99
C ASN A 35 57.20 50.60 -32.25
N GLY A 36 57.21 50.62 -30.91
CA GLY A 36 57.42 51.83 -30.10
C GLY A 36 56.18 52.67 -29.82
N SER A 37 54.97 52.16 -30.05
CA SER A 37 53.74 52.93 -29.79
C SER A 37 53.41 53.02 -28.30
N ASN A 38 53.78 54.13 -27.66
CA ASN A 38 53.39 54.46 -26.28
C ASN A 38 51.87 54.34 -26.03
N SER A 39 51.05 54.62 -27.06
CA SER A 39 49.59 54.47 -26.99
C SER A 39 49.12 53.02 -26.96
N ALA A 40 49.89 52.08 -27.55
CA ALA A 40 49.65 50.65 -27.42
C ALA A 40 50.16 50.13 -26.08
N LEU A 41 51.31 50.63 -25.59
CA LEU A 41 51.88 50.25 -24.30
C LEU A 41 50.90 50.51 -23.15
N ALA A 42 50.38 51.73 -23.03
CA ALA A 42 49.40 52.07 -22.00
C ALA A 42 48.09 51.26 -22.09
N ARG A 43 47.66 50.88 -23.32
CA ARG A 43 46.50 50.01 -23.53
C ARG A 43 46.79 48.56 -23.11
N CYS A 44 47.99 48.05 -23.37
CA CYS A 44 48.46 46.75 -22.89
C CYS A 44 48.59 46.74 -21.36
N GLU A 45 49.22 47.73 -20.74
CA GLU A 45 49.37 47.83 -19.27
C GLU A 45 48.02 47.84 -18.55
N ASN A 46 47.07 48.67 -18.99
CA ASN A 46 45.71 48.69 -18.43
C ASN A 46 45.04 47.30 -18.52
N ARG A 47 45.22 46.61 -19.65
CA ARG A 47 44.55 45.32 -19.91
C ARG A 47 45.28 44.14 -19.25
N VAL A 48 46.58 44.25 -18.98
CA VAL A 48 47.33 43.38 -18.05
C VAL A 48 46.83 43.56 -16.62
N ASN A 49 46.57 44.79 -16.18
CA ASN A 49 45.99 45.06 -14.86
C ASN A 49 44.58 44.46 -14.73
N ILE A 50 43.73 44.55 -15.76
CA ILE A 50 42.43 43.87 -15.80
C ILE A 50 42.57 42.35 -15.61
N VAL A 51 43.44 41.68 -16.38
CA VAL A 51 43.70 40.23 -16.22
C VAL A 51 44.23 39.92 -14.81
N LYS A 52 45.15 40.72 -14.28
CA LYS A 52 45.71 40.57 -12.93
C LYS A 52 44.63 40.64 -11.85
N HIS A 53 43.71 41.61 -11.93
CA HIS A 53 42.61 41.74 -10.96
C HIS A 53 41.61 40.58 -11.09
N ALA A 54 41.25 40.17 -12.30
CA ALA A 54 40.37 39.03 -12.54
C ALA A 54 40.98 37.71 -12.01
N LEU A 55 42.29 37.48 -12.20
CA LEU A 55 42.98 36.30 -11.65
C LEU A 55 43.00 36.27 -10.11
N VAL A 56 43.12 37.43 -9.45
CA VAL A 56 43.03 37.52 -7.98
C VAL A 56 41.60 37.20 -7.51
N ASP A 57 40.58 37.78 -8.14
CA ASP A 57 39.17 37.51 -7.84
C ASP A 57 38.79 36.03 -8.06
N ILE A 58 39.25 35.42 -9.16
CA ILE A 58 39.11 33.98 -9.44
C ILE A 58 39.78 33.15 -8.32
N THR A 59 41.01 33.50 -7.92
CA THR A 59 41.74 32.77 -6.88
C THR A 59 41.02 32.85 -5.53
N ASP A 60 40.51 34.02 -5.17
CA ASP A 60 39.76 34.23 -3.93
C ASP A 60 38.40 33.52 -3.94
N ARG A 61 37.68 33.52 -5.07
CA ARG A 61 36.44 32.75 -5.24
C ARG A 61 36.69 31.24 -5.17
N LEU A 62 37.74 30.73 -5.81
CA LEU A 62 38.11 29.31 -5.72
C LEU A 62 38.44 28.90 -4.28
N ARG A 63 39.16 29.75 -3.53
CA ARG A 63 39.47 29.50 -2.10
C ARG A 63 38.19 29.46 -1.24
N ARG A 64 37.26 30.41 -1.45
CA ARG A 64 35.96 30.43 -0.75
C ARG A 64 35.13 29.18 -1.09
N LEU A 65 35.02 28.85 -2.38
CA LEU A 65 34.29 27.68 -2.86
C LEU A 65 34.86 26.38 -2.27
N GLY A 66 36.18 26.21 -2.27
CA GLY A 66 36.88 25.10 -1.61
C GLY A 66 36.52 24.96 -0.12
N ASN A 67 36.58 26.07 0.64
CA ASN A 67 36.18 26.08 2.05
C ASN A 67 34.71 25.66 2.25
N THR A 68 33.80 26.08 1.36
CA THR A 68 32.38 25.65 1.44
C THR A 68 32.18 24.17 1.10
N PHE A 69 33.04 23.56 0.28
CA PHE A 69 33.02 22.12 0.05
C PHE A 69 33.52 21.34 1.28
N VAL A 70 34.66 21.71 1.85
CA VAL A 70 35.22 21.05 3.06
C VAL A 70 34.26 21.12 4.24
N ALA A 71 33.70 22.30 4.54
CA ALA A 71 32.72 22.44 5.62
C ALA A 71 31.44 21.61 5.39
N ARG A 72 31.06 21.41 4.13
CA ARG A 72 29.89 20.59 3.74
C ARG A 72 30.20 19.10 3.77
N GLU A 73 31.43 18.70 3.51
CA GLU A 73 31.94 17.33 3.64
C GLU A 73 31.91 16.91 5.12
N GLN A 74 32.53 17.69 6.00
CA GLN A 74 32.50 17.49 7.46
C GLN A 74 31.06 17.39 8.02
N HIS A 75 30.15 18.25 7.57
CA HIS A 75 28.74 18.18 7.96
C HIS A 75 28.00 16.93 7.40
N LEU A 76 28.45 16.36 6.29
CA LEU A 76 27.92 15.09 5.78
C LEU A 76 28.51 13.89 6.53
N GLU A 77 29.79 13.93 6.90
CA GLU A 77 30.44 12.92 7.75
C GLU A 77 29.77 12.84 9.12
N GLN A 78 29.60 13.98 9.82
CA GLN A 78 28.89 14.04 11.10
C GLN A 78 27.49 13.41 11.00
N ARG A 79 26.72 13.78 9.97
CA ARG A 79 25.38 13.21 9.76
C ARG A 79 25.38 11.72 9.44
N CYS A 80 26.45 11.18 8.85
CA CYS A 80 26.60 9.74 8.65
C CYS A 80 26.86 9.02 9.98
N ASP A 81 27.68 9.59 10.87
CA ASP A 81 27.90 9.03 12.21
C ASP A 81 26.67 9.19 13.13
N ASP A 82 25.91 10.29 13.02
CA ASP A 82 24.62 10.47 13.71
C ASP A 82 23.63 9.35 13.31
N ILE A 83 23.43 9.16 12.00
CA ILE A 83 22.54 8.11 11.44
C ILE A 83 23.00 6.70 11.87
N LYS A 84 24.31 6.46 11.94
CA LYS A 84 24.90 5.20 12.38
C LYS A 84 24.70 4.97 13.89
N ALA A 85 24.75 6.01 14.71
CA ALA A 85 24.42 5.95 16.13
C ALA A 85 22.91 5.74 16.37
N ASP A 86 22.04 6.35 15.55
CA ASP A 86 20.60 6.13 15.55
C ASP A 86 20.26 4.68 15.17
N LEU A 87 20.85 4.16 14.09
CA LEU A 87 20.69 2.76 13.66
C LEU A 87 21.12 1.77 14.75
N GLN A 88 22.25 2.02 15.42
CA GLN A 88 22.68 1.21 16.55
C GLN A 88 21.72 1.28 17.75
N ARG A 89 21.06 2.40 18.00
CA ARG A 89 20.03 2.50 19.05
C ARG A 89 18.81 1.68 18.66
N SER A 90 18.27 1.90 17.46
CA SER A 90 17.14 1.13 16.93
C SER A 90 17.39 -0.38 16.89
N GLN A 91 18.63 -0.84 16.65
CA GLN A 91 18.96 -2.27 16.69
C GLN A 91 18.82 -2.83 18.12
N ARG A 92 19.37 -2.14 19.13
CA ARG A 92 19.25 -2.57 20.54
C ARG A 92 17.79 -2.60 20.99
N ASP A 93 16.98 -1.65 20.54
CA ASP A 93 15.55 -1.60 20.82
C ASP A 93 14.82 -2.81 20.21
N VAL A 94 15.16 -3.19 18.97
CA VAL A 94 14.64 -4.40 18.30
C VAL A 94 15.08 -5.68 19.02
N ASP A 95 16.35 -5.76 19.44
CA ASP A 95 16.87 -6.91 20.18
C ASP A 95 16.13 -7.08 21.53
N GLN A 96 15.92 -5.97 22.26
CA GLN A 96 15.18 -5.94 23.52
C GLN A 96 13.69 -6.31 23.33
N LEU A 97 13.03 -5.80 22.29
CA LEU A 97 11.65 -6.16 21.96
C LEU A 97 11.52 -7.63 21.57
N THR A 98 12.50 -8.17 20.83
CA THR A 98 12.55 -9.59 20.47
C THR A 98 12.69 -10.48 21.70
N GLN A 99 13.57 -10.11 22.65
CA GLN A 99 13.69 -10.81 23.93
C GLN A 99 12.39 -10.73 24.76
N SER A 100 11.75 -9.56 24.81
CA SER A 100 10.47 -9.36 25.51
C SER A 100 9.35 -10.22 24.91
N LEU A 101 9.25 -10.28 23.58
CA LEU A 101 8.29 -11.12 22.86
C LEU A 101 8.52 -12.62 23.11
N SER A 102 9.78 -13.06 23.19
CA SER A 102 10.11 -14.45 23.54
C SER A 102 9.62 -14.82 24.94
N VAL A 103 9.82 -13.94 25.93
CA VAL A 103 9.32 -14.14 27.31
C VAL A 103 7.79 -14.12 27.37
N ALA A 104 7.14 -13.22 26.61
CA ALA A 104 5.69 -13.15 26.51
C ALA A 104 5.08 -14.42 25.87
N THR A 105 5.73 -14.95 24.82
CA THR A 105 5.31 -16.19 24.14
C THR A 105 5.40 -17.39 25.09
N HIS A 106 6.54 -17.58 25.76
CA HIS A 106 6.72 -18.67 26.73
C HIS A 106 5.73 -18.61 27.90
N ARG A 107 5.37 -17.39 28.35
CA ARG A 107 4.31 -17.18 29.34
C ARG A 107 2.92 -17.51 28.79
N GLY A 108 2.68 -17.31 27.50
CA GLY A 108 1.48 -17.77 26.79
C GLY A 108 1.36 -19.30 26.81
N ASP A 109 2.43 -20.00 26.40
CA ASP A 109 2.48 -21.47 26.39
C ASP A 109 2.21 -22.08 27.78
N GLU A 110 2.78 -21.47 28.83
CA GLU A 110 2.58 -21.87 30.22
C GLU A 110 1.16 -21.59 30.74
N LEU A 111 0.53 -20.49 30.32
CA LEU A 111 -0.87 -20.22 30.65
C LEU A 111 -1.82 -21.16 29.89
N GLN A 112 -1.51 -21.51 28.64
CA GLN A 112 -2.28 -22.50 27.88
C GLN A 112 -2.21 -23.88 28.55
N ARG A 113 -1.00 -24.33 28.94
CA ARG A 113 -0.82 -25.61 29.67
C ARG A 113 -1.68 -25.69 30.92
N ARG A 114 -1.63 -24.67 31.77
CA ARG A 114 -2.44 -24.60 33.01
C ARG A 114 -3.95 -24.59 32.74
N LEU A 115 -4.39 -24.05 31.60
CA LEU A 115 -5.79 -24.07 31.19
C LEU A 115 -6.21 -25.47 30.71
N GLU A 116 -5.32 -26.17 30.00
CA GLU A 116 -5.48 -27.58 29.61
C GLU A 116 -5.58 -28.47 30.86
N ASP A 117 -4.66 -28.32 31.82
CA ASP A 117 -4.62 -29.03 33.11
C ASP A 117 -5.92 -28.80 33.89
N ALA A 118 -6.32 -27.53 34.08
CA ALA A 118 -7.54 -27.17 34.83
C ALA A 118 -8.83 -27.64 34.14
N LYS A 119 -8.84 -27.76 32.80
CA LYS A 119 -9.95 -28.32 32.02
C LYS A 119 -10.05 -29.83 32.24
N ASP A 120 -8.93 -30.55 32.29
CA ASP A 120 -8.92 -31.99 32.55
C ASP A 120 -9.29 -32.31 34.03
N ASP A 121 -8.83 -31.50 34.99
CA ASP A 121 -9.28 -31.55 36.39
C ASP A 121 -10.80 -31.36 36.52
N LEU A 122 -11.37 -30.38 35.81
CA LEU A 122 -12.81 -30.10 35.81
C LEU A 122 -13.60 -31.24 35.17
N CYS A 123 -13.09 -31.84 34.08
CA CYS A 123 -13.66 -33.06 33.49
C CYS A 123 -13.66 -34.24 34.48
N TYR A 124 -12.56 -34.45 35.22
CA TYR A 124 -12.48 -35.49 36.25
C TYR A 124 -13.46 -35.21 37.41
N ALA A 125 -13.52 -33.98 37.90
CA ALA A 125 -14.44 -33.57 38.96
C ALA A 125 -15.92 -33.74 38.54
N ASN A 126 -16.28 -33.33 37.33
CA ASN A 126 -17.63 -33.51 36.77
C ASN A 126 -18.01 -34.99 36.66
N ARG A 127 -17.08 -35.84 36.18
CA ARG A 127 -17.29 -37.30 36.16
C ARG A 127 -17.58 -37.85 37.56
N ARG A 128 -16.75 -37.50 38.55
CA ARG A 128 -16.95 -37.92 39.96
C ARG A 128 -18.28 -37.41 40.53
N PHE A 129 -18.74 -36.24 40.12
CA PHE A 129 -20.05 -35.72 40.50
C PHE A 129 -21.20 -36.56 39.91
N THR A 130 -21.14 -36.93 38.62
CA THR A 130 -22.15 -37.81 37.99
C THR A 130 -22.16 -39.22 38.58
N GLU A 131 -20.99 -39.78 38.91
CA GLU A 131 -20.87 -41.06 39.62
C GLU A 131 -21.50 -40.96 41.02
N GLY A 132 -21.27 -39.85 41.74
CA GLY A 132 -21.91 -39.56 43.02
C GLY A 132 -23.44 -39.45 42.91
N GLU A 133 -23.96 -38.67 41.96
CA GLU A 133 -25.40 -38.51 41.74
C GLU A 133 -26.10 -39.84 41.46
N GLN A 134 -25.50 -40.72 40.64
CA GLN A 134 -26.03 -42.07 40.40
C GLN A 134 -26.12 -42.88 41.70
N THR A 135 -25.09 -42.87 42.56
CA THR A 135 -25.15 -43.60 43.84
C THR A 135 -26.22 -43.04 44.78
N VAL A 136 -26.48 -41.73 44.75
CA VAL A 136 -27.57 -41.10 45.52
C VAL A 136 -28.94 -41.53 45.01
N GLN A 137 -29.14 -41.65 43.68
CA GLN A 137 -30.39 -42.19 43.12
C GLN A 137 -30.58 -43.68 43.46
N ASP A 138 -29.53 -44.49 43.37
CA ASP A 138 -29.56 -45.90 43.73
C ASP A 138 -29.95 -46.08 45.21
N LEU A 139 -29.27 -45.40 46.13
CA LEU A 139 -29.62 -45.39 47.56
C LEU A 139 -31.08 -44.93 47.80
N LYS A 140 -31.55 -43.93 47.05
CA LYS A 140 -32.94 -43.45 47.12
C LYS A 140 -33.95 -44.47 46.61
N THR A 141 -33.61 -45.32 45.63
CA THR A 141 -34.46 -46.44 45.23
C THR A 141 -34.45 -47.58 46.26
N GLN A 142 -33.29 -47.92 46.81
CA GLN A 142 -33.14 -48.92 47.86
C GLN A 142 -33.97 -48.55 49.11
N LEU A 143 -33.93 -47.28 49.54
CA LEU A 143 -34.72 -46.78 50.67
C LEU A 143 -36.23 -46.89 50.42
N ARG A 144 -36.73 -46.52 49.22
CA ARG A 144 -38.16 -46.74 48.87
C ARG A 144 -38.55 -48.22 48.92
N ASN A 145 -37.68 -49.11 48.46
CA ASN A 145 -37.93 -50.55 48.47
C ASN A 145 -37.87 -51.14 49.89
N ALA A 146 -37.03 -50.60 50.77
CA ALA A 146 -36.99 -50.95 52.19
C ALA A 146 -38.27 -50.50 52.90
N ASN A 147 -38.71 -49.26 52.72
CA ASN A 147 -39.96 -48.76 53.30
C ASN A 147 -41.17 -49.58 52.86
N ARG A 148 -41.29 -49.90 51.56
CA ARG A 148 -42.36 -50.80 51.04
C ARG A 148 -42.36 -52.19 51.67
N ARG A 149 -41.18 -52.74 51.99
CA ARG A 149 -41.07 -54.02 52.72
C ARG A 149 -41.53 -53.87 54.17
N ILE A 150 -41.20 -52.76 54.82
CA ILE A 150 -41.65 -52.45 56.19
C ILE A 150 -43.18 -52.27 56.20
N GLU A 151 -43.75 -51.54 55.25
CA GLU A 151 -45.21 -51.37 55.08
C GLU A 151 -45.90 -52.75 54.95
N VAL A 152 -45.50 -53.58 53.99
CA VAL A 152 -46.09 -54.92 53.78
C VAL A 152 -45.94 -55.85 54.98
N LEU A 153 -44.80 -55.81 55.70
CA LEU A 153 -44.61 -56.58 56.93
C LEU A 153 -45.44 -56.03 58.11
N THR A 154 -45.69 -54.72 58.15
CA THR A 154 -46.54 -54.08 59.16
C THR A 154 -48.01 -54.42 58.93
N ASP A 155 -48.48 -54.32 57.69
CA ASP A 155 -49.82 -54.72 57.28
C ASP A 155 -50.08 -56.21 57.56
N ALA A 156 -49.10 -57.08 57.26
CA ALA A 156 -49.19 -58.51 57.55
C ALA A 156 -49.23 -58.81 59.06
N ALA A 157 -48.59 -57.98 59.90
CA ALA A 157 -48.65 -58.09 61.36
C ALA A 157 -49.94 -57.50 61.97
N ALA A 158 -50.69 -56.68 61.22
CA ALA A 158 -51.86 -55.95 61.70
C ALA A 158 -53.21 -56.72 61.59
N VAL A 159 -53.20 -57.99 61.15
CA VAL A 159 -54.44 -58.77 60.91
C VAL A 159 -54.82 -59.69 62.07
N PRO A 160 -55.83 -59.28 62.87
CA PRO A 160 -56.84 -60.18 63.42
C PRO A 160 -58.26 -59.87 62.88
N PRO A 161 -59.24 -60.78 63.02
CA PRO A 161 -60.49 -60.70 62.26
C PRO A 161 -61.63 -59.86 62.88
N THR A 162 -62.36 -59.16 62.00
CA THR A 162 -63.81 -58.82 62.07
C THR A 162 -64.41 -58.06 63.28
N SER A 163 -64.89 -56.83 63.05
CA SER A 163 -66.33 -56.46 63.15
C SER A 163 -66.59 -54.99 62.73
N ARG A 164 -67.78 -54.42 63.00
CA ARG A 164 -68.45 -53.30 62.26
C ARG A 164 -68.59 -51.98 63.10
N PRO A 165 -69.29 -50.87 62.67
CA PRO A 165 -69.01 -49.46 63.04
C PRO A 165 -70.15 -48.83 63.91
N PRO A 166 -70.49 -47.50 63.98
CA PRO A 166 -69.88 -46.20 63.54
C PRO A 166 -69.78 -45.21 64.75
N PRO A 167 -70.10 -43.87 64.79
CA PRO A 167 -70.23 -42.76 63.80
C PRO A 167 -69.61 -41.37 64.21
N ALA A 168 -69.92 -40.31 63.43
CA ALA A 168 -70.19 -38.89 63.82
C ALA A 168 -69.09 -37.91 64.33
N SER A 169 -68.59 -37.04 63.44
CA SER A 169 -68.80 -35.55 63.31
C SER A 169 -69.04 -34.63 64.53
N PRO A 170 -68.93 -33.27 64.41
CA PRO A 170 -67.90 -32.43 63.71
C PRO A 170 -67.54 -31.07 64.41
N THR A 171 -66.44 -30.39 64.05
CA THR A 171 -66.30 -28.91 64.27
C THR A 171 -65.29 -28.20 63.33
N LEU A 172 -65.44 -26.87 63.24
CA LEU A 172 -64.61 -25.85 62.53
C LEU A 172 -64.25 -24.72 63.54
N PRO A 173 -63.66 -23.55 63.16
CA PRO A 173 -62.33 -23.31 62.58
C PRO A 173 -61.55 -22.17 63.36
N VAL A 174 -60.74 -21.36 62.65
CA VAL A 174 -60.13 -20.03 63.02
C VAL A 174 -58.69 -20.01 63.60
N PRO A 175 -57.74 -19.25 62.98
CA PRO A 175 -56.43 -18.86 63.53
C PRO A 175 -56.30 -17.33 63.81
N PRO A 176 -55.24 -16.86 64.50
CA PRO A 176 -54.55 -15.65 64.01
C PRO A 176 -53.01 -15.57 64.21
N SER A 177 -52.46 -14.52 63.58
CA SER A 177 -51.14 -13.85 63.61
C SER A 177 -50.35 -13.69 64.92
N GLY A 178 -49.04 -13.37 64.82
CA GLY A 178 -48.38 -12.49 65.82
C GLY A 178 -46.85 -12.30 65.89
N GLY A 179 -46.18 -11.74 64.87
CA GLY A 179 -44.82 -11.15 65.00
C GLY A 179 -43.63 -12.11 65.25
N GLY A 180 -42.37 -11.67 65.25
CA GLY A 180 -41.84 -10.34 64.87
C GLY A 180 -40.33 -10.16 65.18
N HIS A 181 -39.59 -9.54 64.25
CA HIS A 181 -38.15 -9.17 64.34
C HIS A 181 -37.14 -10.35 64.29
N GLY A 182 -35.88 -10.16 63.85
CA GLY A 182 -35.23 -8.91 63.42
C GLY A 182 -34.23 -9.07 62.26
N ARG A 183 -33.93 -7.93 61.61
CA ARG A 183 -32.88 -7.75 60.58
C ARG A 183 -31.51 -7.58 61.28
N PRO A 184 -30.38 -7.74 60.59
CA PRO A 184 -29.80 -6.55 59.95
C PRO A 184 -29.18 -6.77 58.55
N SER A 185 -28.95 -5.62 57.93
CA SER A 185 -28.37 -5.38 56.61
C SER A 185 -26.98 -5.98 56.37
N THR A 186 -26.78 -6.53 55.18
CA THR A 186 -25.94 -5.90 54.15
C THR A 186 -26.90 -5.55 53.01
N ASP A 187 -26.94 -4.36 52.42
CA ASP A 187 -25.87 -3.50 51.88
C ASP A 187 -25.00 -4.20 50.83
N SER A 188 -25.47 -4.10 49.60
CA SER A 188 -24.70 -4.34 48.38
C SER A 188 -25.37 -3.49 47.31
N GLY A 189 -25.08 -2.19 47.34
CA GLY A 189 -25.53 -1.26 46.31
C GLY A 189 -25.12 -1.79 44.93
N PHE A 190 -26.10 -2.14 44.10
CA PHE A 190 -25.85 -2.49 42.70
C PHE A 190 -25.52 -1.20 41.95
N SER A 191 -24.27 -0.76 42.09
CA SER A 191 -23.74 0.38 41.36
C SER A 191 -23.86 0.11 39.87
N GLU A 192 -24.64 0.93 39.17
CA GLU A 192 -24.60 1.01 37.72
C GLU A 192 -23.24 1.57 37.30
N ILE A 193 -22.25 0.69 37.20
CA ILE A 193 -20.95 1.02 36.58
C ILE A 193 -21.22 1.12 35.08
N PRO A 194 -21.03 2.30 34.43
CA PRO A 194 -21.31 2.47 33.01
C PRO A 194 -20.16 1.89 32.16
N THR A 195 -19.99 0.57 32.19
CA THR A 195 -18.93 -0.16 31.48
C THR A 195 -19.48 -1.23 30.56
N ALA A 196 -19.06 -1.16 29.28
CA ALA A 196 -19.45 -2.01 28.16
C ALA A 196 -20.95 -1.97 27.81
N ALA A 197 -21.28 -1.37 26.65
CA ALA A 197 -22.64 -1.33 26.14
C ALA A 197 -23.24 -2.75 26.01
N ALA A 198 -24.39 -2.97 26.67
CA ALA A 198 -25.13 -4.22 26.62
C ALA A 198 -25.49 -4.56 25.17
N THR A 199 -24.70 -5.45 24.57
CA THR A 199 -24.83 -5.78 23.15
C THR A 199 -25.95 -6.79 22.98
N ASP A 200 -27.00 -6.40 22.26
CA ASP A 200 -28.12 -7.27 21.89
C ASP A 200 -27.60 -8.63 21.38
N PRO A 201 -28.09 -9.79 21.90
CA PRO A 201 -27.72 -11.09 21.35
C PRO A 201 -27.96 -11.19 19.83
N ALA A 202 -28.96 -10.48 19.29
CA ALA A 202 -29.18 -10.39 17.85
C ALA A 202 -28.10 -9.56 17.12
N ASP A 203 -27.50 -8.56 17.76
CA ASP A 203 -26.33 -7.84 17.21
C ASP A 203 -25.06 -8.69 17.24
N ARG A 204 -24.85 -9.48 18.30
CA ARG A 204 -23.79 -10.51 18.32
C ARG A 204 -24.00 -11.56 17.22
N GLN A 205 -25.24 -11.99 16.98
CA GLN A 205 -25.55 -12.91 15.87
C GLN A 205 -25.29 -12.25 14.50
N ARG A 206 -25.71 -10.99 14.31
CA ARG A 206 -25.39 -10.20 13.10
C ARG A 206 -23.88 -10.04 12.90
N GLN A 207 -23.11 -9.80 13.96
CA GLN A 207 -21.65 -9.74 13.94
C GLN A 207 -21.01 -11.08 13.55
N ASN A 208 -21.45 -12.19 14.12
CA ASN A 208 -20.93 -13.53 13.81
C ASN A 208 -21.19 -13.92 12.35
N ILE A 209 -22.38 -13.61 11.81
CA ILE A 209 -22.69 -13.83 10.38
C ILE A 209 -21.78 -12.95 9.50
N ALA A 210 -21.59 -11.67 9.86
CA ALA A 210 -20.70 -10.78 9.12
C ALA A 210 -19.24 -11.26 9.11
N TYR A 211 -18.73 -11.86 10.21
CA TYR A 211 -17.43 -12.53 10.21
C TYR A 211 -17.40 -13.77 9.32
N GLY A 212 -18.44 -14.61 9.33
CA GLY A 212 -18.53 -15.78 8.47
C GLY A 212 -18.49 -15.42 6.98
N VAL A 213 -19.25 -14.39 6.57
CA VAL A 213 -19.22 -13.88 5.19
C VAL A 213 -17.86 -13.23 4.86
N LEU A 214 -17.24 -12.51 5.81
CA LEU A 214 -15.90 -11.92 5.61
C LEU A 214 -14.82 -12.98 5.40
N LEU A 215 -14.82 -14.07 6.18
CA LEU A 215 -13.89 -15.19 6.00
C LEU A 215 -14.12 -15.89 4.66
N ALA A 216 -15.37 -16.09 4.26
CA ALA A 216 -15.71 -16.63 2.94
C ALA A 216 -15.32 -15.68 1.78
N ALA A 217 -15.37 -14.36 1.98
CA ALA A 217 -14.94 -13.37 1.00
C ALA A 217 -13.40 -13.34 0.84
N ILE A 218 -12.67 -13.47 1.95
CA ILE A 218 -11.20 -13.59 1.95
C ILE A 218 -10.78 -14.90 1.27
N SER A 219 -11.43 -16.02 1.58
CA SER A 219 -11.13 -17.30 0.92
C SER A 219 -11.39 -17.29 -0.59
N ASP A 220 -12.45 -16.61 -1.06
CA ASP A 220 -12.68 -16.40 -2.49
C ASP A 220 -11.59 -15.50 -3.11
N PHE A 221 -11.20 -14.44 -2.40
CA PHE A 221 -10.19 -13.47 -2.84
C PHE A 221 -8.80 -14.11 -3.00
N ASP A 222 -8.36 -14.90 -2.02
CA ASP A 222 -7.08 -15.60 -2.07
C ASP A 222 -7.07 -16.74 -3.11
N ALA A 223 -8.24 -17.30 -3.43
CA ALA A 223 -8.44 -18.20 -4.57
C ALA A 223 -8.51 -17.47 -5.93
N GLY A 224 -8.45 -16.14 -5.97
CA GLY A 224 -8.52 -15.32 -7.19
C GLY A 224 -9.93 -15.15 -7.78
N ASN A 225 -10.98 -15.59 -7.07
CA ASN A 225 -12.37 -15.52 -7.50
C ASN A 225 -13.00 -14.13 -7.20
N PHE A 226 -12.36 -13.07 -7.70
CA PHE A 226 -12.75 -11.69 -7.39
C PHE A 226 -14.24 -11.39 -7.66
N ALA A 227 -14.80 -11.98 -8.72
CA ALA A 227 -16.20 -11.82 -9.12
C ALA A 227 -17.22 -12.36 -8.10
N THR A 228 -16.86 -13.36 -7.29
CA THR A 228 -17.69 -13.84 -6.17
C THR A 228 -17.30 -13.18 -4.85
N ALA A 229 -16.08 -12.64 -4.74
CA ALA A 229 -15.59 -11.94 -3.56
C ALA A 229 -16.18 -10.52 -3.39
N ASP A 230 -16.25 -9.67 -4.44
CA ASP A 230 -16.79 -8.29 -4.28
C ASP A 230 -18.23 -8.22 -3.74
N PRO A 231 -19.22 -9.00 -4.22
CA PRO A 231 -20.57 -8.96 -3.63
C PRO A 231 -20.54 -9.36 -2.16
N LYS A 232 -19.78 -10.39 -1.77
CA LYS A 232 -19.61 -10.77 -0.35
C LYS A 232 -18.98 -9.64 0.48
N PHE A 233 -17.99 -8.91 -0.05
CA PHE A 233 -17.43 -7.74 0.64
C PHE A 233 -18.39 -6.55 0.68
N ALA A 234 -19.26 -6.37 -0.32
CA ALA A 234 -20.32 -5.36 -0.33
C ALA A 234 -21.41 -5.67 0.72
N ASP A 235 -21.78 -6.94 0.86
CA ASP A 235 -22.68 -7.44 1.90
C ASP A 235 -22.08 -7.21 3.28
N VAL A 236 -20.83 -7.61 3.52
CA VAL A 236 -20.12 -7.33 4.79
C VAL A 236 -20.07 -5.83 5.08
N GLN A 237 -19.76 -4.98 4.10
CA GLN A 237 -19.74 -3.53 4.29
C GLN A 237 -21.13 -2.98 4.65
N THR A 238 -22.20 -3.59 4.15
CA THR A 238 -23.60 -3.25 4.46
C THR A 238 -23.98 -3.73 5.86
N MET A 239 -23.62 -4.95 6.24
CA MET A 239 -23.83 -5.48 7.59
C MET A 239 -23.07 -4.66 8.65
N VAL A 240 -21.82 -4.30 8.40
CA VAL A 240 -21.01 -3.44 9.29
C VAL A 240 -21.60 -2.01 9.39
N ARG A 241 -22.23 -1.50 8.33
CA ARG A 241 -22.98 -0.22 8.38
C ARG A 241 -24.26 -0.30 9.22
N ASN A 242 -24.81 -1.49 9.42
CA ASN A 242 -26.05 -1.71 10.17
C ASN A 242 -25.80 -2.10 11.65
N LEU A 243 -24.61 -2.57 12.02
CA LEU A 243 -24.24 -2.89 13.40
C LEU A 243 -24.08 -1.62 14.29
N PRO A 244 -24.23 -1.71 15.63
CA PRO A 244 -23.92 -0.62 16.55
C PRO A 244 -22.46 -0.15 16.45
N SER A 245 -22.20 1.14 16.71
CA SER A 245 -20.86 1.75 16.63
C SER A 245 -19.80 1.02 17.44
N ALA A 246 -20.14 0.57 18.66
CA ALA A 246 -19.27 -0.20 19.53
C ALA A 246 -18.77 -1.52 18.90
N LEU A 247 -19.54 -2.16 18.02
CA LEU A 247 -19.13 -3.38 17.31
C LEU A 247 -18.34 -3.10 16.02
N ARG A 248 -18.50 -1.91 15.43
CA ARG A 248 -17.82 -1.55 14.16
C ARG A 248 -16.31 -1.49 14.30
N HIS A 249 -15.78 -1.14 15.48
CA HIS A 249 -14.33 -1.15 15.74
C HIS A 249 -13.68 -2.53 15.60
N ASN A 250 -14.45 -3.62 15.73
CA ASN A 250 -13.92 -4.98 15.54
C ASN A 250 -13.72 -5.33 14.05
N PHE A 251 -14.27 -4.52 13.13
CA PHE A 251 -14.10 -4.68 11.69
C PHE A 251 -13.13 -3.63 11.14
N ASN A 252 -12.00 -4.09 10.60
CA ASN A 252 -11.02 -3.22 9.95
C ASN A 252 -11.58 -2.71 8.60
N THR A 253 -12.25 -1.56 8.64
CA THR A 253 -12.94 -0.94 7.50
C THR A 253 -12.01 -0.55 6.36
N THR A 254 -10.76 -0.15 6.66
CA THR A 254 -9.76 0.18 5.63
C THR A 254 -9.29 -1.07 4.89
N SER A 255 -9.23 -2.22 5.56
CA SER A 255 -8.93 -3.52 4.94
C SER A 255 -10.09 -4.03 4.08
N ILE A 256 -11.35 -3.84 4.50
CA ILE A 256 -12.52 -4.15 3.66
C ILE A 256 -12.50 -3.26 2.40
N ALA A 257 -12.21 -1.97 2.53
CA ALA A 257 -12.06 -1.06 1.39
C ALA A 257 -10.88 -1.45 0.46
N TYR A 258 -9.78 -1.96 1.02
CA TYR A 258 -8.66 -2.51 0.25
C TYR A 258 -9.11 -3.71 -0.60
N TYR A 259 -9.77 -4.72 0.00
CA TYR A 259 -10.22 -5.90 -0.75
C TYR A 259 -11.18 -5.54 -1.88
N ARG A 260 -12.16 -4.66 -1.62
CA ARG A 260 -13.08 -4.17 -2.66
C ARG A 260 -12.38 -3.41 -3.79
N THR A 261 -11.45 -2.51 -3.47
CA THR A 261 -10.73 -1.75 -4.50
C THR A 261 -9.78 -2.60 -5.34
N VAL A 262 -9.23 -3.69 -4.77
CA VAL A 262 -8.51 -4.72 -5.55
C VAL A 262 -9.48 -5.51 -6.45
N CYS A 263 -10.64 -5.95 -5.94
CA CYS A 263 -11.65 -6.65 -6.76
C CYS A 263 -12.11 -5.79 -7.95
N CYS A 264 -12.45 -4.51 -7.71
CA CYS A 264 -12.79 -3.56 -8.78
C CYS A 264 -11.64 -3.37 -9.80
N ALA A 265 -10.38 -3.56 -9.40
CA ALA A 265 -9.22 -3.43 -10.28
C ALA A 265 -8.91 -4.68 -11.14
N GLU A 266 -9.50 -5.83 -10.81
CA GLU A 266 -9.39 -7.07 -11.59
C GLU A 266 -10.65 -7.38 -12.42
N ILE A 267 -11.84 -7.07 -11.89
CA ILE A 267 -13.13 -7.27 -12.58
C ILE A 267 -13.46 -6.08 -13.50
N GLY A 268 -13.20 -4.86 -13.02
CA GLY A 268 -13.78 -3.62 -13.54
C GLY A 268 -13.11 -3.04 -14.78
N ASN A 269 -13.74 -2.01 -15.35
CA ASN A 269 -13.20 -1.31 -16.51
C ASN A 269 -11.97 -0.47 -16.11
N ASN A 270 -10.91 -0.48 -16.92
CA ASN A 270 -9.60 0.06 -16.55
C ASN A 270 -9.61 1.54 -16.08
N ARG A 271 -10.55 2.36 -16.56
CA ARG A 271 -10.72 3.75 -16.10
C ARG A 271 -11.32 3.83 -14.69
N GLU A 272 -12.32 3.02 -14.40
CA GLU A 272 -12.98 2.95 -13.09
C GLU A 272 -12.03 2.38 -12.02
N ALA A 273 -11.26 1.36 -12.40
CA ALA A 273 -10.16 0.83 -11.60
C ALA A 273 -9.13 1.92 -11.26
N GLU A 274 -8.71 2.75 -12.23
CA GLU A 274 -7.79 3.87 -11.98
C GLU A 274 -8.38 4.88 -10.99
N THR A 275 -9.66 5.25 -11.13
CA THR A 275 -10.34 6.15 -10.19
C THR A 275 -10.37 5.55 -8.78
N LYS A 276 -10.86 4.30 -8.62
CA LYS A 276 -11.03 3.66 -7.30
C LYS A 276 -9.70 3.38 -6.58
N LEU A 277 -8.65 3.01 -7.31
CA LEU A 277 -7.30 2.86 -6.73
C LEU A 277 -6.69 4.22 -6.32
N THR A 278 -6.96 5.30 -7.06
CA THR A 278 -6.50 6.64 -6.72
C THR A 278 -7.26 7.19 -5.49
N GLU A 279 -8.58 7.00 -5.45
CA GLU A 279 -9.46 7.35 -4.33
C GLU A 279 -9.03 6.64 -3.03
N PHE A 280 -8.70 5.35 -3.09
CA PHE A 280 -8.18 4.62 -1.92
C PHE A 280 -6.93 5.28 -1.36
N LEU A 281 -5.92 5.53 -2.21
CA LEU A 281 -4.64 6.13 -1.81
C LEU A 281 -4.78 7.55 -1.26
N GLN A 282 -5.85 8.28 -1.61
CA GLN A 282 -6.12 9.63 -1.10
C GLN A 282 -6.96 9.64 0.20
N SER A 283 -7.83 8.64 0.41
CA SER A 283 -8.73 8.60 1.57
C SER A 283 -8.25 7.70 2.73
N HIS A 284 -7.26 6.83 2.51
CA HIS A 284 -6.87 5.79 3.46
C HIS A 284 -5.41 5.94 3.92
N ASP A 285 -5.06 7.09 4.48
CA ASP A 285 -3.69 7.35 4.92
C ASP A 285 -3.21 6.43 6.05
N GLN A 286 -4.13 5.84 6.83
CA GLN A 286 -3.83 4.85 7.86
C GLN A 286 -3.82 3.39 7.34
N ALA A 287 -3.93 3.15 6.03
CA ALA A 287 -3.80 1.80 5.46
C ALA A 287 -2.36 1.27 5.61
N ALA A 288 -2.22 -0.05 5.79
CA ALA A 288 -0.93 -0.69 6.01
C ALA A 288 0.02 -0.47 4.81
N ALA A 289 1.32 -0.36 5.06
CA ALA A 289 2.33 -0.11 4.01
C ALA A 289 2.25 -1.14 2.86
N SER A 290 2.04 -2.42 3.18
CA SER A 290 1.86 -3.49 2.20
C SER A 290 0.56 -3.39 1.38
N GLN A 291 -0.53 -2.85 1.95
CA GLN A 291 -1.76 -2.54 1.23
C GLN A 291 -1.55 -1.37 0.26
N LYS A 292 -0.89 -0.28 0.72
CA LYS A 292 -0.53 0.86 -0.13
C LYS A 292 0.41 0.46 -1.26
N ALA A 293 1.43 -0.38 -1.00
CA ALA A 293 2.36 -0.88 -1.99
C ALA A 293 1.68 -1.78 -3.05
N HIS A 294 0.76 -2.64 -2.63
CA HIS A 294 -0.02 -3.46 -3.57
C HIS A 294 -0.95 -2.61 -4.46
N ILE A 295 -1.68 -1.66 -3.87
CA ILE A 295 -2.58 -0.77 -4.63
C ILE A 295 -1.79 0.16 -5.57
N THR A 296 -0.61 0.63 -5.17
CA THR A 296 0.28 1.44 -6.03
C THR A 296 0.81 0.64 -7.22
N HIS A 297 1.16 -0.64 -7.01
CA HIS A 297 1.52 -1.58 -8.08
C HIS A 297 0.36 -1.84 -9.04
N LEU A 298 -0.85 -2.10 -8.52
CA LEU A 298 -2.06 -2.28 -9.34
C LEU A 298 -2.41 -1.01 -10.13
N LEU A 299 -2.26 0.18 -9.53
CA LEU A 299 -2.47 1.46 -10.21
C LEU A 299 -1.47 1.68 -11.34
N ALA A 300 -0.20 1.36 -11.12
CA ALA A 300 0.82 1.37 -12.18
C ALA A 300 0.44 0.42 -13.33
N ARG A 301 0.06 -0.82 -13.01
CA ARG A 301 -0.34 -1.87 -13.96
C ARG A 301 -1.54 -1.42 -14.80
N THR A 302 -2.57 -0.87 -14.17
CA THR A 302 -3.78 -0.33 -14.83
C THR A 302 -3.45 0.90 -15.69
N ARG A 303 -2.52 1.76 -15.26
CA ARG A 303 -2.04 2.88 -16.09
C ARG A 303 -1.24 2.44 -17.31
N VAL A 304 -0.55 1.29 -17.28
CA VAL A 304 0.01 0.66 -18.50
C VAL A 304 -1.11 0.17 -19.44
N LYS A 305 -2.16 -0.50 -18.90
CA LYS A 305 -3.34 -0.91 -19.69
C LYS A 305 -4.05 0.29 -20.34
N LEU A 306 -4.00 1.48 -19.72
CA LEU A 306 -4.50 2.76 -20.25
C LEU A 306 -3.49 3.53 -21.13
N GLY A 307 -2.29 3.00 -21.38
CA GLY A 307 -1.25 3.63 -22.19
C GLY A 307 -0.53 4.83 -21.55
N ARG A 308 -0.79 5.15 -20.28
CA ARG A 308 -0.23 6.31 -19.57
C ARG A 308 1.18 6.04 -19.02
N LEU A 309 2.10 5.64 -19.90
CA LEU A 309 3.42 5.09 -19.55
C LEU A 309 4.28 5.97 -18.61
N ASP A 310 4.21 7.29 -18.74
CA ASP A 310 5.00 8.20 -17.89
C ASP A 310 4.48 8.28 -16.44
N SER A 311 3.17 8.10 -16.21
CA SER A 311 2.60 8.05 -14.86
C SER A 311 2.59 6.63 -14.29
N ALA A 312 2.50 5.61 -15.15
CA ALA A 312 2.74 4.23 -14.75
C ALA A 312 4.17 4.02 -14.23
N LEU A 313 5.18 4.61 -14.90
CA LEU A 313 6.58 4.56 -14.46
C LEU A 313 6.74 5.12 -13.04
N GLU A 314 6.15 6.28 -12.76
CA GLU A 314 6.24 6.96 -11.46
C GLU A 314 5.69 6.09 -10.32
N HIS A 315 4.49 5.52 -10.47
CA HIS A 315 3.94 4.60 -9.47
C HIS A 315 4.69 3.26 -9.41
N SER A 316 5.25 2.76 -10.52
CA SER A 316 6.07 1.53 -10.47
C SER A 316 7.38 1.73 -9.70
N CYS A 317 8.05 2.88 -9.83
CA CYS A 317 9.22 3.21 -9.01
C CYS A 317 8.83 3.32 -7.53
N SER A 318 7.70 3.96 -7.22
CA SER A 318 7.19 4.11 -5.86
C SER A 318 6.85 2.76 -5.22
N ALA A 319 6.19 1.87 -5.96
CA ALA A 319 5.86 0.53 -5.50
C ALA A 319 7.11 -0.34 -5.28
N VAL A 320 8.13 -0.27 -6.16
CA VAL A 320 9.41 -0.98 -5.95
C VAL A 320 10.15 -0.47 -4.71
N GLY A 321 10.13 0.83 -4.44
CA GLY A 321 10.66 1.42 -3.21
C GLY A 321 9.94 0.89 -1.96
N GLN A 322 8.62 1.05 -1.92
CA GLN A 322 7.79 0.59 -0.79
C GLN A 322 7.92 -0.91 -0.54
N TRP A 323 7.95 -1.74 -1.58
CA TRP A 323 8.15 -3.18 -1.41
C TRP A 323 9.54 -3.54 -0.90
N TYR A 324 10.59 -2.83 -1.31
CA TYR A 324 11.94 -3.04 -0.80
C TYR A 324 12.10 -2.62 0.68
N GLU A 325 11.42 -1.56 1.10
CA GLU A 325 11.37 -1.10 2.49
C GLU A 325 10.60 -2.07 3.41
N ILE A 326 9.68 -2.86 2.86
CA ILE A 326 8.89 -3.87 3.59
C ILE A 326 9.59 -5.23 3.61
N ASP A 327 9.89 -5.79 2.43
CA ASP A 327 10.54 -7.09 2.26
C ASP A 327 11.11 -7.24 0.82
N SER A 328 12.44 -7.10 0.71
CA SER A 328 13.19 -7.29 -0.55
C SER A 328 13.26 -8.74 -1.05
N SER A 329 12.78 -9.72 -0.27
CA SER A 329 12.73 -11.14 -0.65
C SER A 329 11.37 -11.59 -1.20
N CYS A 330 10.30 -10.82 -0.95
CA CYS A 330 8.93 -11.17 -1.32
C CYS A 330 8.70 -11.30 -2.84
N ASP A 331 7.89 -12.26 -3.28
CA ASP A 331 7.44 -12.33 -4.68
C ASP A 331 6.71 -11.06 -5.15
N ARG A 332 6.03 -10.33 -4.24
CA ARG A 332 5.37 -9.06 -4.55
C ARG A 332 6.35 -7.92 -4.88
N TYR A 333 7.57 -7.97 -4.34
CA TYR A 333 8.66 -7.09 -4.76
C TYR A 333 9.13 -7.42 -6.18
N TYR A 334 9.36 -8.70 -6.48
CA TYR A 334 9.73 -9.14 -7.83
C TYR A 334 8.64 -8.86 -8.88
N ASP A 335 7.36 -8.88 -8.50
CA ASP A 335 6.25 -8.43 -9.34
C ASP A 335 6.34 -6.95 -9.71
N ALA A 336 6.65 -6.08 -8.74
CA ALA A 336 6.81 -4.64 -8.99
C ALA A 336 8.03 -4.36 -9.89
N VAL A 337 9.13 -5.09 -9.68
CA VAL A 337 10.34 -5.03 -10.52
C VAL A 337 10.06 -5.54 -11.95
N ALA A 338 9.29 -6.61 -12.11
CA ALA A 338 8.86 -7.12 -13.42
C ALA A 338 7.99 -6.12 -14.19
N LEU A 339 7.08 -5.42 -13.50
CA LEU A 339 6.28 -4.35 -14.09
C LEU A 339 7.16 -3.16 -14.50
N LEU A 340 8.11 -2.75 -13.66
CA LEU A 340 9.07 -1.68 -13.97
C LEU A 340 9.93 -2.01 -15.21
N ALA A 341 10.48 -3.23 -15.28
CA ALA A 341 11.22 -3.70 -16.46
C ALA A 341 10.34 -3.72 -17.72
N ARG A 342 9.07 -4.15 -17.61
CA ARG A 342 8.12 -4.09 -18.72
C ARG A 342 7.82 -2.66 -19.18
N ILE A 343 7.68 -1.72 -18.26
CA ILE A 343 7.49 -0.29 -18.60
C ILE A 343 8.71 0.25 -19.36
N PHE A 344 9.94 -0.10 -18.99
CA PHE A 344 11.13 0.31 -19.75
C PHE A 344 11.18 -0.30 -21.16
N HIS A 345 10.75 -1.55 -21.35
CA HIS A 345 10.57 -2.12 -22.69
C HIS A 345 9.51 -1.36 -23.51
N LEU A 346 8.35 -1.05 -22.92
CA LEU A 346 7.26 -0.31 -23.59
C LEU A 346 7.63 1.16 -23.88
N GLN A 347 8.57 1.75 -23.13
CA GLN A 347 9.17 3.06 -23.42
C GLN A 347 10.33 3.02 -24.43
N VAL A 348 10.55 1.90 -25.13
CA VAL A 348 11.65 1.69 -26.11
C VAL A 348 13.04 1.89 -25.49
N LYS A 349 13.23 1.45 -24.24
CA LYS A 349 14.51 1.52 -23.50
C LYS A 349 14.96 0.12 -23.03
N PRO A 350 15.20 -0.84 -23.95
CA PRO A 350 15.51 -2.23 -23.58
C PRO A 350 16.77 -2.35 -22.71
N ALA A 351 17.78 -1.49 -22.91
CA ALA A 351 18.98 -1.47 -22.08
C ALA A 351 18.67 -1.22 -20.59
N ARG A 352 17.69 -0.35 -20.27
CA ARG A 352 17.27 -0.06 -18.89
C ARG A 352 16.42 -1.18 -18.29
N ALA A 353 15.62 -1.86 -19.12
CA ALA A 353 14.91 -3.06 -18.69
C ALA A 353 15.87 -4.20 -18.34
N LEU A 354 16.88 -4.45 -19.19
CA LEU A 354 17.94 -5.42 -18.93
C LEU A 354 18.77 -5.07 -17.70
N ALA A 355 19.11 -3.78 -17.50
CA ALA A 355 19.81 -3.32 -16.30
C ALA A 355 19.05 -3.62 -15.01
N VAL A 356 17.73 -3.41 -15.00
CA VAL A 356 16.84 -3.77 -13.87
C VAL A 356 16.77 -5.29 -13.67
N ILE A 357 16.58 -6.07 -14.74
CA ILE A 357 16.50 -7.54 -14.67
C ILE A 357 17.83 -8.14 -14.14
N ASN A 358 18.97 -7.59 -14.55
CA ASN A 358 20.29 -8.08 -14.15
C ASN A 358 20.61 -7.89 -12.66
N GLN A 359 19.84 -7.06 -11.94
CA GLN A 359 19.98 -6.87 -10.49
C GLN A 359 19.05 -7.75 -9.65
N CYS A 360 18.15 -8.52 -10.28
CA CYS A 360 17.46 -9.61 -9.59
C CYS A 360 18.42 -10.81 -9.41
N PRO A 361 18.28 -11.61 -8.34
CA PRO A 361 19.02 -12.86 -8.21
C PRO A 361 18.62 -13.84 -9.33
N GLU A 362 19.56 -14.69 -9.75
CA GLU A 362 19.44 -15.52 -10.97
C GLU A 362 18.15 -16.34 -11.02
N ASN A 363 17.76 -16.94 -9.88
CA ASN A 363 16.54 -17.74 -9.71
C ASN A 363 15.22 -16.97 -9.90
N LYS A 364 15.24 -15.63 -9.95
CA LYS A 364 14.06 -14.78 -10.22
C LYS A 364 14.12 -14.08 -11.57
N LYS A 365 15.24 -14.10 -12.31
CA LYS A 365 15.38 -13.32 -13.56
C LYS A 365 14.36 -13.72 -14.64
N ASP A 366 14.12 -15.02 -14.86
CA ASP A 366 13.16 -15.48 -15.86
C ASP A 366 11.70 -15.26 -15.46
N TYR A 367 11.40 -15.30 -14.16
CA TYR A 367 10.11 -14.87 -13.62
C TYR A 367 9.86 -13.37 -13.92
N VAL A 368 10.86 -12.53 -13.64
CA VAL A 368 10.81 -11.07 -13.87
C VAL A 368 10.71 -10.73 -15.37
N ARG A 369 11.38 -11.48 -16.25
CA ARG A 369 11.25 -11.38 -17.72
C ARG A 369 9.83 -11.70 -18.19
N ASN A 370 9.26 -12.81 -17.70
CA ASN A 370 8.07 -13.40 -18.29
C ASN A 370 6.74 -12.86 -17.73
N LYS A 371 6.65 -12.51 -16.44
CA LYS A 371 5.36 -12.27 -15.76
C LYS A 371 4.47 -11.19 -16.40
N TYR A 372 5.06 -10.15 -17.00
CA TYR A 372 4.32 -9.10 -17.72
C TYR A 372 4.64 -9.03 -19.22
N ALA A 373 5.19 -10.09 -19.81
CA ALA A 373 5.54 -10.15 -21.25
C ALA A 373 4.32 -9.98 -22.18
N THR A 374 3.12 -10.36 -21.71
CA THR A 374 1.84 -10.21 -22.42
C THR A 374 1.24 -8.80 -22.32
N LEU A 375 1.67 -7.97 -21.36
CA LEU A 375 1.09 -6.65 -21.10
C LEU A 375 1.42 -5.67 -22.24
N ARG A 376 0.43 -5.25 -23.01
CA ARG A 376 0.57 -4.33 -24.17
C ARG A 376 -0.14 -3.00 -23.91
N VAL A 377 0.37 -1.93 -24.53
CA VAL A 377 -0.31 -0.64 -24.65
C VAL A 377 -1.42 -0.77 -25.71
N PRO A 378 -2.63 -0.24 -25.50
CA PRO A 378 -3.68 -0.24 -26.52
C PRO A 378 -3.22 0.57 -27.75
N SER A 379 -3.06 -0.10 -28.89
CA SER A 379 -2.61 0.51 -30.13
C SER A 379 -3.77 1.27 -30.79
N THR A 380 -3.70 2.61 -30.81
CA THR A 380 -4.65 3.47 -31.56
C THR A 380 -4.37 3.41 -33.05
N THR A 381 -4.63 2.24 -33.65
CA THR A 381 -4.56 2.00 -35.11
C THR A 381 -5.77 1.19 -35.55
N ALA A 382 -6.97 1.72 -35.26
CA ALA A 382 -8.23 1.19 -35.76
C ALA A 382 -8.39 1.52 -37.26
N THR A 383 -7.53 0.92 -38.10
CA THR A 383 -7.86 0.75 -39.52
C THR A 383 -8.89 -0.37 -39.56
N ALA A 384 -10.15 -0.02 -39.81
CA ALA A 384 -11.23 -0.99 -39.80
C ALA A 384 -11.01 -2.06 -40.88
N PRO A 385 -11.19 -3.37 -40.59
CA PRO A 385 -11.37 -4.34 -41.65
C PRO A 385 -12.63 -3.95 -42.44
N ALA A 386 -12.51 -3.81 -43.75
CA ALA A 386 -13.65 -3.45 -44.60
C ALA A 386 -14.72 -4.55 -44.50
N PRO A 387 -16.01 -4.21 -44.35
CA PRO A 387 -17.06 -5.20 -44.31
C PRO A 387 -17.14 -5.93 -45.65
N THR A 388 -17.11 -7.27 -45.60
CA THR A 388 -17.31 -8.13 -46.78
C THR A 388 -18.70 -7.93 -47.36
N ALA A 389 -18.81 -7.15 -48.43
CA ALA A 389 -20.04 -6.99 -49.18
C ALA A 389 -20.42 -8.33 -49.84
N ALA A 390 -21.65 -8.80 -49.58
CA ALA A 390 -22.17 -10.02 -50.17
C ALA A 390 -22.47 -9.83 -51.67
N VAL A 391 -22.18 -10.85 -52.48
CA VAL A 391 -22.42 -10.87 -53.93
C VAL A 391 -23.65 -11.70 -54.26
N PRO A 392 -24.73 -11.11 -54.80
CA PRO A 392 -25.67 -11.79 -55.69
C PRO A 392 -25.18 -11.74 -57.16
N ALA A 393 -25.67 -12.63 -58.02
CA ALA A 393 -25.03 -12.98 -59.30
C ALA A 393 -25.91 -12.78 -60.56
N LEU A 394 -25.29 -12.98 -61.75
CA LEU A 394 -25.81 -12.79 -63.13
C LEU A 394 -26.00 -11.30 -63.51
N VAL A 395 -25.92 -10.84 -64.77
CA VAL A 395 -26.03 -11.45 -66.13
C VAL A 395 -24.87 -10.93 -67.04
N PRO A 396 -24.43 -11.63 -68.12
CA PRO A 396 -23.19 -11.28 -68.86
C PRO A 396 -23.36 -10.63 -70.26
N ILE A 397 -22.33 -9.85 -70.69
CA ILE A 397 -21.77 -9.71 -72.08
C ILE A 397 -22.69 -9.08 -73.16
N PRO A 398 -22.23 -8.16 -74.05
CA PRO A 398 -20.95 -8.18 -74.79
C PRO A 398 -20.13 -6.87 -74.85
N ALA A 399 -19.06 -6.88 -75.64
CA ALA A 399 -17.99 -5.88 -75.71
C ALA A 399 -17.97 -5.06 -77.02
N THR A 400 -17.20 -3.96 -77.03
CA THR A 400 -16.65 -3.33 -78.26
C THR A 400 -15.27 -2.70 -78.01
N LEU A 401 -14.47 -2.59 -79.07
CA LEU A 401 -13.09 -2.09 -79.06
C LEU A 401 -13.00 -0.55 -78.91
N ALA A 402 -11.85 -0.02 -78.46
CA ALA A 402 -10.97 0.83 -79.30
C ALA A 402 -9.80 1.49 -78.53
N THR A 403 -8.73 1.76 -79.27
CA THR A 403 -7.49 2.47 -78.92
C THR A 403 -7.65 3.96 -78.59
N GLY A 404 -6.76 4.52 -77.76
CA GLY A 404 -6.56 5.98 -77.68
C GLY A 404 -5.35 6.43 -76.84
N TRP A 405 -4.33 7.02 -77.48
CA TRP A 405 -3.30 7.83 -76.80
C TRP A 405 -3.80 9.28 -76.66
N GLN A 406 -3.40 10.02 -75.61
CA GLN A 406 -2.69 11.31 -75.76
C GLN A 406 -2.22 11.97 -74.45
N ARG A 407 -1.27 12.92 -74.62
CA ARG A 407 -0.76 13.96 -73.69
C ARG A 407 -1.63 15.25 -73.85
N PRO A 408 -1.36 16.44 -73.24
CA PRO A 408 -0.20 16.92 -72.44
C PRO A 408 -0.62 17.15 -70.95
N THR A 409 -0.24 18.14 -70.11
CA THR A 409 0.58 19.38 -70.20
C THR A 409 1.13 19.74 -68.81
N ARG A 410 2.18 20.59 -68.72
CA ARG A 410 2.68 21.18 -67.46
C ARG A 410 3.40 22.53 -67.67
N PRO A 411 3.06 23.57 -66.90
CA PRO A 411 4.00 24.60 -66.42
C PRO A 411 4.36 24.32 -64.93
N GLN A 412 5.60 24.40 -64.42
CA GLN A 412 6.58 25.51 -64.41
C GLN A 412 6.03 26.73 -63.64
N VAL A 413 6.35 26.91 -62.33
CA VAL A 413 7.59 27.51 -61.73
C VAL A 413 7.53 29.06 -61.78
N PRO A 414 7.85 29.82 -60.69
CA PRO A 414 8.99 29.61 -59.78
C PRO A 414 8.71 29.74 -58.26
N ALA A 415 9.77 29.73 -57.46
CA ALA A 415 9.79 29.94 -56.00
C ALA A 415 10.78 31.05 -55.59
N PHE A 416 10.53 31.77 -54.49
CA PHE A 416 11.49 32.73 -53.90
C PHE A 416 11.38 32.86 -52.35
N THR A 417 12.53 32.78 -51.69
CA THR A 417 12.97 33.41 -50.41
C THR A 417 12.04 33.66 -49.19
N ARG A 418 12.51 33.14 -48.03
CA ARG A 418 12.45 33.74 -46.66
C ARG A 418 13.55 34.84 -46.53
N PRO A 419 13.72 35.67 -45.44
CA PRO A 419 13.02 35.81 -44.13
C PRO A 419 12.71 37.33 -43.82
N PRO A 420 12.75 37.93 -42.58
CA PRO A 420 12.71 37.45 -41.18
C PRO A 420 11.76 38.19 -40.16
N ARG A 421 11.39 37.47 -39.08
CA ARG A 421 11.25 37.86 -37.64
C ARG A 421 11.04 39.34 -37.18
N SER A 422 9.87 39.66 -36.61
CA SER A 422 9.69 40.35 -35.29
C SER A 422 8.22 40.21 -34.79
N THR A 423 7.83 39.79 -33.58
CA THR A 423 7.96 40.28 -32.17
C THR A 423 6.99 41.41 -31.72
N VAL A 424 5.79 41.06 -31.25
CA VAL A 424 4.96 41.58 -30.10
C VAL A 424 3.80 40.56 -29.95
N GLY A 425 3.27 40.15 -28.79
CA GLY A 425 3.66 40.39 -27.39
C GLY A 425 2.43 40.43 -26.46
N SER A 426 2.14 39.37 -25.70
CA SER A 426 1.12 39.40 -24.64
C SER A 426 1.39 38.44 -23.48
N THR A 427 1.53 39.02 -22.29
CA THR A 427 1.22 38.50 -20.93
C THR A 427 1.34 36.99 -20.64
N VAL A 428 2.38 36.65 -19.87
CA VAL A 428 2.57 35.36 -19.20
C VAL A 428 1.52 35.11 -18.10
N SER A 429 1.11 33.85 -17.93
CA SER A 429 0.75 33.28 -16.62
C SER A 429 1.60 32.03 -16.38
N GLY A 430 2.15 31.90 -15.18
CA GLY A 430 3.30 31.03 -14.94
C GLY A 430 2.98 29.56 -14.72
N THR A 431 3.61 28.68 -15.51
CA THR A 431 3.87 27.28 -15.12
C THR A 431 5.34 26.96 -15.33
N SER A 432 6.06 26.71 -14.23
CA SER A 432 7.50 26.45 -14.25
C SER A 432 7.82 25.17 -15.01
N ALA A 433 8.42 25.31 -16.20
CA ALA A 433 8.82 24.22 -17.09
C ALA A 433 10.01 23.41 -16.53
N THR A 434 9.76 22.68 -15.43
CA THR A 434 10.69 21.74 -14.84
C THR A 434 11.03 20.65 -15.86
N SER A 435 12.29 20.64 -16.30
CA SER A 435 12.80 19.74 -17.33
C SER A 435 12.39 18.28 -17.09
N THR A 436 12.06 17.57 -18.16
CA THR A 436 11.76 16.13 -18.09
C THR A 436 12.94 15.31 -17.58
N ALA A 437 14.17 15.84 -17.65
CA ALA A 437 15.33 15.27 -16.98
C ALA A 437 15.25 15.40 -15.45
N SER A 438 14.91 16.59 -14.93
CA SER A 438 14.75 16.82 -13.49
C SER A 438 13.67 15.93 -12.89
N LYS A 439 12.48 15.86 -13.51
CA LYS A 439 11.39 14.98 -13.05
C LYS A 439 11.76 13.50 -13.06
N ARG A 440 12.60 13.04 -14.01
CA ARG A 440 13.15 11.67 -14.00
C ARG A 440 14.15 11.44 -12.87
N ALA A 441 15.05 12.41 -12.63
CA ALA A 441 16.04 12.33 -11.55
C ALA A 441 15.37 12.25 -10.16
N GLU A 442 14.20 12.86 -9.99
CA GLU A 442 13.42 12.74 -8.74
C GLU A 442 12.70 11.39 -8.62
N ARG A 443 12.07 10.89 -9.69
CA ARG A 443 11.41 9.56 -9.72
C ARG A 443 12.35 8.42 -9.31
N TYR A 444 13.62 8.50 -9.69
CA TYR A 444 14.60 7.48 -9.30
C TYR A 444 15.08 7.60 -7.85
N LYS A 445 14.83 8.71 -7.12
CA LYS A 445 15.19 8.81 -5.69
C LYS A 445 14.49 7.74 -4.83
N GLN A 446 13.27 7.36 -5.21
CA GLN A 446 12.43 6.36 -4.52
C GLN A 446 12.83 4.91 -4.81
N LEU A 447 13.75 4.66 -5.75
CA LEU A 447 14.25 3.31 -6.00
C LEU A 447 15.36 2.92 -5.01
N PRO A 448 15.49 1.64 -4.65
CA PRO A 448 16.64 1.11 -3.94
C PRO A 448 17.98 1.48 -4.61
N LEU A 449 19.04 1.62 -3.80
CA LEU A 449 20.33 2.15 -4.25
C LEU A 449 20.92 1.39 -5.45
N LEU A 450 20.75 0.06 -5.48
CA LEU A 450 21.13 -0.80 -6.60
C LEU A 450 20.56 -0.30 -7.93
N PHE A 451 19.23 -0.16 -8.05
CA PHE A 451 18.59 0.27 -9.30
C PHE A 451 18.93 1.72 -9.65
N ARG A 452 19.24 2.57 -8.65
CA ARG A 452 19.68 3.94 -8.90
C ARG A 452 21.02 3.98 -9.63
N ILE A 453 21.97 3.11 -9.27
CA ILE A 453 23.28 3.00 -9.92
C ILE A 453 23.15 2.41 -11.35
N ALA A 454 22.18 1.52 -11.58
CA ALA A 454 21.95 0.89 -12.90
C ALA A 454 21.03 1.69 -13.86
N LEU A 455 20.47 2.82 -13.42
CA LEU A 455 19.55 3.66 -14.19
C LEU A 455 20.03 5.10 -14.40
N THR A 456 21.18 5.47 -13.85
CA THR A 456 21.96 6.65 -14.28
C THR A 456 22.63 6.33 -15.62
#